data_AF-A0A953B1N4-F1
#
_entry.id   AF-A0A953B1N4-F1
#
_cell.length_a   1.000
_cell.length_b   1.000
_cell.length_c   1.000
_cell.angle_alpha   90.00
_cell.angle_beta   90.00
_cell.angle_gamma   90.00
#
_symmetry.space_group_name_H-M   'P 1'
#
loop_
_entity.id
_entity.type
_entity.pdbx_description
1 polymer ?
#
loop_
_entity_poly.entity_id
_entity_poly.type
_entity_poly.pdbx_seq_one_letter_code
_entity_poly.pdbx_strand_id
1 'polypeptide(L)'
;DDCVDLGIAVHCYIIVGFPTEKEEEALETMNFVVENKRLHESYGFSCQPCLFDLEKEAPIMSDPGGYGIRRIMRPSAEDLSLGFFYEVQEGMTPDEAERLYQYVYGRISEVVCELPFNYAMADGLLYISRAKAGAKPVSMAAH
;
A
#
# COMPACT_ATOMS: atom_id res chain seq x y z
N ASP A 1 -1.56 -19.80 -17.50
CA ASP A 1 -0.47 -19.49 -16.57
C ASP A 1 -0.53 -18.02 -16.22
N ASP A 2 -0.50 -17.70 -14.93
CA ASP A 2 -0.44 -16.31 -14.46
C ASP A 2 1.01 -15.85 -14.24
N CYS A 3 1.22 -14.59 -13.85
CA CYS A 3 2.56 -14.03 -13.62
C CYS A 3 3.38 -14.86 -12.63
N VAL A 4 2.73 -15.37 -11.57
CA VAL A 4 3.39 -16.16 -10.52
C VAL A 4 3.85 -17.51 -11.10
N ASP A 5 3.00 -18.18 -11.88
CA ASP A 5 3.35 -19.45 -12.54
C ASP A 5 4.52 -19.31 -13.53
N LEU A 6 4.64 -18.14 -14.16
CA LEU A 6 5.68 -17.81 -15.12
C LEU A 6 6.97 -17.27 -14.48
N GLY A 7 7.02 -17.12 -13.15
CA GLY A 7 8.18 -16.56 -12.44
C GLY A 7 8.42 -15.06 -12.68
N ILE A 8 7.38 -14.33 -13.09
CA ILE A 8 7.42 -12.88 -13.30
C ILE A 8 7.22 -12.18 -11.96
N ALA A 9 8.14 -11.27 -11.62
CA ALA A 9 8.04 -10.48 -10.40
C ALA A 9 6.83 -9.53 -10.45
N VAL A 10 6.12 -9.43 -9.31
CA VAL A 10 4.91 -8.61 -9.17
C VAL A 10 5.13 -7.55 -8.09
N HIS A 11 4.81 -6.30 -8.40
CA HIS A 11 4.76 -5.21 -7.43
C HIS A 11 3.32 -4.71 -7.29
N CYS A 12 2.81 -4.67 -6.06
CA CYS A 12 1.46 -4.19 -5.75
C CYS A 12 1.52 -2.83 -5.07
N TYR A 13 0.67 -1.91 -5.50
CA TYR A 13 0.30 -0.72 -4.74
C TYR A 13 -1.07 -0.96 -4.12
N ILE A 14 -1.19 -0.71 -2.83
CA ILE A 14 -2.50 -0.66 -2.15
C ILE A 14 -2.69 0.73 -1.57
N ILE A 15 -3.93 1.19 -1.54
CA ILE A 15 -4.30 2.49 -0.99
C ILE A 15 -5.18 2.23 0.23
N VAL A 16 -4.95 3.00 1.30
CA VAL A 16 -5.78 3.01 2.51
C VAL A 16 -6.30 4.42 2.73
N GLY A 17 -7.56 4.56 3.12
CA GLY A 17 -8.19 5.84 3.41
C GLY A 17 -8.86 6.50 2.22
N PHE A 18 -9.22 5.74 1.18
CA PHE A 18 -9.98 6.33 0.08
C PHE A 18 -11.32 6.86 0.62
N PRO A 19 -11.86 7.99 0.12
CA PRO A 19 -13.14 8.49 0.57
C PRO A 19 -14.23 7.40 0.47
N THR A 20 -15.06 7.28 1.50
CA THR A 20 -16.07 6.22 1.72
C THR A 20 -15.55 4.86 2.21
N GLU A 21 -14.24 4.60 2.15
CA GLU A 21 -13.66 3.32 2.57
C GLU A 21 -13.90 3.09 4.08
N LYS A 22 -14.34 1.87 4.41
CA LYS A 22 -14.53 1.43 5.79
C LYS A 22 -13.32 0.65 6.30
N GLU A 23 -13.19 0.60 7.61
CA GLU A 23 -12.10 -0.14 8.26
C GLU A 23 -12.06 -1.60 7.81
N GLU A 24 -13.22 -2.26 7.69
CA GLU A 24 -13.30 -3.65 7.28
C GLU A 24 -12.80 -3.88 5.85
N GLU A 25 -13.08 -2.96 4.93
CA GLU A 25 -12.66 -3.04 3.52
C GLU A 25 -11.14 -2.87 3.38
N ALA A 26 -10.56 -1.94 4.14
CA ALA A 26 -9.11 -1.76 4.21
C ALA A 26 -8.42 -2.99 4.85
N LEU A 27 -9.02 -3.57 5.89
CA LEU A 27 -8.52 -4.81 6.51
C LEU A 27 -8.63 -6.02 5.57
N GLU A 28 -9.70 -6.12 4.78
CA GLU A 28 -9.82 -7.15 3.73
C GLU A 28 -8.70 -7.02 2.70
N THR A 29 -8.36 -5.79 2.28
CA THR A 29 -7.24 -5.51 1.37
C THR A 29 -5.90 -5.94 1.97
N MET A 30 -5.66 -5.63 3.24
CA MET A 30 -4.47 -6.08 3.97
C MET A 30 -4.41 -7.61 4.05
N ASN A 31 -5.51 -8.26 4.44
CA ASN A 31 -5.59 -9.72 4.59
C ASN A 31 -5.37 -10.43 3.25
N PHE A 32 -5.85 -9.87 2.13
CA PHE A 32 -5.56 -10.41 0.80
C PHE A 32 -4.05 -10.52 0.56
N VAL A 33 -3.25 -9.52 0.96
CA VAL A 33 -1.79 -9.55 0.82
C VAL A 33 -1.17 -10.51 1.83
N VAL A 34 -1.58 -10.45 3.10
CA VAL A 34 -0.95 -11.17 4.21
C VAL A 34 -1.23 -12.67 4.22
N GLU A 35 -2.43 -13.07 3.83
CA GLU A 35 -2.85 -14.48 3.89
C GLU A 35 -2.52 -15.24 2.59
N ASN A 36 -2.22 -14.52 1.50
CA ASN A 36 -1.93 -15.12 0.20
C ASN A 36 -0.46 -15.51 0.06
N LYS A 37 -0.08 -16.61 0.73
CA LYS A 37 1.29 -17.16 0.70
C LYS A 37 1.83 -17.36 -0.71
N ARG A 38 1.00 -17.87 -1.63
CA ARG A 38 1.39 -18.06 -3.03
C ARG A 38 1.87 -16.76 -3.65
N LEU A 39 1.22 -15.64 -3.33
CA LEU A 39 1.61 -14.33 -3.83
C LEU A 39 2.85 -13.80 -3.11
N HIS A 40 2.83 -13.66 -1.78
CA HIS A 40 3.89 -12.95 -1.07
C HIS A 40 5.20 -13.76 -0.91
N GLU A 41 5.17 -15.08 -1.07
CA GLU A 41 6.37 -15.92 -1.17
C GLU A 41 6.92 -16.02 -2.59
N SER A 42 6.18 -15.55 -3.61
CA SER A 42 6.62 -15.62 -5.01
C SER A 42 7.88 -14.78 -5.30
N TYR A 43 8.53 -15.12 -6.41
CA TYR A 43 9.76 -14.51 -6.86
C TYR A 43 9.60 -13.00 -7.06
N GLY A 44 10.43 -12.21 -6.37
CA GLY A 44 10.46 -10.76 -6.53
C GLY A 44 9.17 -10.02 -6.10
N PHE A 45 8.24 -10.68 -5.41
CA PHE A 45 7.02 -10.01 -4.94
C PHE A 45 7.35 -8.88 -3.97
N SER A 46 6.68 -7.74 -4.18
CA SER A 46 6.73 -6.58 -3.30
C SER A 46 5.37 -5.88 -3.24
N CYS A 47 5.10 -5.18 -2.15
CA CYS A 47 3.85 -4.46 -1.94
C CYS A 47 4.13 -3.15 -1.21
N GLN A 48 3.59 -2.05 -1.72
CA GLN A 48 3.70 -0.73 -1.10
C GLN A 48 2.31 -0.23 -0.70
N PRO A 49 2.01 -0.19 0.61
CA PRO A 49 0.87 0.55 1.12
C PRO A 49 1.07 2.05 0.96
N CYS A 50 0.01 2.76 0.60
CA CYS A 50 -0.01 4.21 0.50
C CYS A 50 -1.26 4.74 1.22
N LEU A 51 -1.09 5.78 2.03
CA LEU A 51 -2.21 6.53 2.56
C LEU A 51 -2.78 7.41 1.45
N PHE A 52 -4.09 7.44 1.29
CA PHE A 52 -4.75 8.34 0.37
C PHE A 52 -4.56 9.79 0.83
N ASP A 53 -4.06 10.62 -0.09
CA ASP A 53 -3.98 12.07 0.09
C ASP A 53 -4.77 12.76 -1.04
N LEU A 54 -5.43 13.86 -0.69
CA LEU A 54 -6.24 14.63 -1.63
C LEU A 54 -5.36 15.63 -2.36
N GLU A 55 -4.93 15.25 -3.57
CA GLU A 55 -4.08 16.09 -4.41
C GLU A 55 -4.86 17.18 -5.17
N LYS A 56 -4.15 18.28 -5.46
CA LYS A 56 -4.62 19.35 -6.35
C LYS A 56 -4.78 18.80 -7.76
N GLU A 57 -5.89 19.14 -8.41
CA GLU A 57 -6.25 18.74 -9.79
C GLU A 57 -6.73 17.29 -9.97
N ALA A 58 -6.81 16.50 -8.90
CA ALA A 58 -7.41 15.17 -8.99
C ALA A 58 -8.90 15.26 -9.43
N PRO A 59 -9.43 14.28 -10.19
CA PRO A 59 -10.83 14.29 -10.66
C PRO A 59 -11.85 14.48 -9.53
N ILE A 60 -11.53 13.94 -8.35
CA ILE A 60 -12.30 14.08 -7.12
C ILE A 60 -12.51 15.54 -6.66
N MET A 61 -11.64 16.46 -7.10
CA MET A 61 -11.81 17.91 -6.83
C MET A 61 -12.90 18.55 -7.70
N SER A 62 -13.24 17.95 -8.85
CA SER A 62 -14.27 18.47 -9.76
C SER A 62 -15.69 18.11 -9.32
N ASP A 63 -15.86 16.97 -8.66
CA ASP A 63 -17.13 16.56 -8.03
C ASP A 63 -16.89 15.85 -6.69
N PRO A 64 -16.50 16.59 -5.62
CA PRO A 64 -16.20 15.97 -4.33
C PRO A 64 -17.38 15.21 -3.72
N GLY A 65 -18.62 15.66 -4.00
CA GLY A 65 -19.83 15.03 -3.49
C GLY A 65 -20.05 13.62 -4.06
N GLY A 66 -19.73 13.42 -5.34
CA GLY A 66 -19.79 12.11 -6.00
C GLY A 66 -18.83 11.06 -5.42
N TYR A 67 -17.79 11.48 -4.70
CA TYR A 67 -16.84 10.62 -4.01
C TYR A 67 -17.02 10.62 -2.48
N GLY A 68 -18.16 11.10 -1.97
CA GLY A 68 -18.45 11.09 -0.53
C GLY A 68 -17.66 12.10 0.30
N ILE A 69 -17.02 13.10 -0.32
CA ILE A 69 -16.39 14.21 0.40
C ILE A 69 -17.48 15.23 0.77
N ARG A 70 -17.56 15.58 2.06
CA ARG A 70 -18.48 16.57 2.62
C ARG A 70 -17.92 17.98 2.53
N ARG A 71 -16.64 18.16 2.84
CA ARG A 71 -16.00 19.48 2.87
C ARG A 71 -14.52 19.38 2.57
N ILE A 72 -14.00 20.31 1.78
CA ILE A 72 -12.56 20.48 1.55
C ILE A 72 -12.15 21.80 2.20
N MET A 73 -11.15 21.75 3.07
CA MET A 73 -10.59 22.89 3.78
C MET A 73 -9.22 23.22 3.19
N ARG A 74 -9.07 24.47 2.76
CA ARG A 74 -7.81 25.00 2.24
C ARG A 74 -7.24 25.96 3.29
N PRO A 75 -6.11 25.65 3.94
CA PRO A 75 -5.48 26.60 4.85
C PRO A 75 -5.10 27.86 4.06
N SER A 76 -5.60 29.03 4.47
CA SER A 76 -5.36 30.29 3.77
C SER A 76 -3.91 30.78 3.85
N ALA A 77 -3.06 30.12 4.65
CA ALA A 77 -1.69 30.52 4.96
C ALA A 77 -0.62 29.54 4.42
N GLU A 78 -1.01 28.40 3.85
CA GLU A 78 -0.07 27.35 3.42
C GLU A 78 -0.25 27.02 1.93
N ASP A 79 0.21 27.93 1.07
CA ASP A 79 0.33 27.71 -0.39
C ASP A 79 1.39 26.63 -0.75
N LEU A 80 2.07 26.07 0.27
CA LEU A 80 3.07 25.00 0.15
C LEU A 80 2.60 23.64 0.71
N SER A 81 1.40 23.55 1.28
CA SER A 81 0.84 22.26 1.69
C SER A 81 0.41 21.48 0.44
N LEU A 82 0.93 20.26 0.27
CA LEU A 82 0.66 19.42 -0.91
C LEU A 82 -0.72 18.75 -0.83
N GLY A 83 -1.20 18.46 0.37
CA GLY A 83 -2.50 17.81 0.63
C GLY A 83 -3.56 18.79 1.13
N PHE A 84 -4.81 18.57 0.72
CA PHE A 84 -5.97 19.29 1.27
C PHE A 84 -6.52 18.57 2.50
N PHE A 85 -6.92 19.32 3.53
CA PHE A 85 -7.74 18.76 4.59
C PHE A 85 -9.17 18.53 4.06
N TYR A 86 -9.76 17.37 4.35
CA TYR A 86 -11.12 17.06 3.92
C TYR A 86 -11.92 16.35 5.01
N GLU A 87 -13.23 16.47 4.94
CA GLU A 87 -14.18 15.73 5.76
C GLU A 87 -15.01 14.84 4.84
N VAL A 88 -15.22 13.59 5.22
CA VAL A 88 -16.06 12.64 4.48
C VAL A 88 -17.51 12.65 5.03
N GLN A 89 -18.44 12.16 4.22
CA GLN A 89 -19.84 11.94 4.60
C GLN A 89 -20.02 10.59 5.30
N GLU A 90 -19.26 9.59 4.88
CA GLU A 90 -19.27 8.23 5.39
C GLU A 90 -17.89 7.57 5.22
N GLY A 91 -17.71 6.39 5.80
CA GLY A 91 -16.41 5.71 5.85
C GLY A 91 -15.52 6.26 6.96
N MET A 92 -14.23 5.93 6.88
CA MET A 92 -13.22 6.40 7.81
C MET A 92 -12.93 7.89 7.64
N THR A 93 -12.79 8.59 8.75
CA THR A 93 -12.18 9.92 8.76
C THR A 93 -10.69 9.83 8.38
N PRO A 94 -10.07 10.93 7.89
CA PRO A 94 -8.64 10.94 7.59
C PRO A 94 -7.76 10.48 8.77
N ASP A 95 -8.09 10.89 10.00
CA ASP A 95 -7.35 10.48 11.19
C ASP A 95 -7.52 8.97 11.49
N GLU A 96 -8.69 8.39 11.24
CA GLU A 96 -8.93 6.94 11.36
C GLU A 96 -8.15 6.18 10.29
N ALA A 97 -8.19 6.66 9.05
CA ALA A 97 -7.43 6.10 7.94
C ALA A 97 -5.92 6.14 8.19
N GLU A 98 -5.39 7.23 8.76
CA GLU A 98 -3.96 7.32 9.10
C GLU A 98 -3.57 6.28 10.17
N ARG A 99 -4.38 6.12 11.22
CA ARG A 99 -4.12 5.11 12.25
C ARG A 99 -4.18 3.69 11.68
N LEU A 100 -5.19 3.41 10.86
CA LEU A 100 -5.33 2.11 10.23
C LEU A 100 -4.21 1.84 9.23
N TYR A 101 -3.79 2.85 8.46
CA TYR A 101 -2.65 2.76 7.55
C TYR A 101 -1.38 2.32 8.27
N GLN A 102 -1.07 2.88 9.44
CA GLN A 102 0.11 2.45 10.21
C GLN A 102 0.03 0.96 10.62
N TYR A 103 -1.17 0.50 10.97
CA TYR A 103 -1.41 -0.91 11.26
C TYR A 103 -1.23 -1.78 10.01
N VAL A 104 -1.89 -1.44 8.90
CA VAL A 104 -1.82 -2.14 7.61
C VAL A 104 -0.37 -2.22 7.12
N TYR A 105 0.36 -1.10 7.18
CA TYR A 105 1.77 -1.02 6.83
C TYR A 105 2.58 -2.03 7.66
N GLY A 106 2.46 -1.99 8.99
CA GLY A 106 3.18 -2.91 9.87
C GLY A 106 2.90 -4.39 9.56
N ARG A 107 1.63 -4.74 9.33
CA ARG A 107 1.23 -6.12 9.01
C ARG A 107 1.79 -6.60 7.67
N ILE A 108 1.83 -5.74 6.66
CA ILE A 108 2.39 -6.10 5.34
C ILE A 108 3.91 -6.21 5.40
N SER A 109 4.58 -5.33 6.13
CA SER A 109 6.04 -5.38 6.31
C SER A 109 6.52 -6.64 7.04
N GLU A 110 5.65 -7.35 7.78
CA GLU A 110 5.99 -8.65 8.39
C GLU A 110 6.16 -9.78 7.35
N VAL A 111 5.48 -9.68 6.20
CA VAL A 111 5.40 -10.79 5.22
C VAL A 111 6.00 -10.44 3.86
N VAL A 112 6.23 -9.16 3.58
CA VAL A 112 6.79 -8.66 2.33
C VAL A 112 8.10 -7.94 2.59
N CYS A 113 9.11 -8.19 1.74
CA CYS A 113 10.35 -7.44 1.80
C CYS A 113 10.11 -6.03 1.25
N GLU A 114 10.32 -5.02 2.09
CA GLU A 114 10.15 -3.63 1.69
C GLU A 114 11.10 -3.28 0.54
N LEU A 115 10.57 -2.57 -0.45
CA LEU A 115 11.38 -1.94 -1.48
C LEU A 115 12.24 -0.86 -0.80
N PRO A 116 13.58 -0.93 -0.87
CA PRO A 116 14.40 0.12 -0.29
C PRO A 116 14.07 1.44 -0.97
N PHE A 117 13.61 2.42 -0.20
CA PHE A 117 13.01 3.71 -0.62
C PHE A 117 13.82 4.56 -1.62
N ASN A 118 15.09 4.21 -1.86
CA ASN A 118 16.02 4.95 -2.72
C ASN A 118 16.44 4.19 -3.99
N TYR A 119 15.76 3.11 -4.34
CA TYR A 119 16.03 2.36 -5.57
C TYR A 119 14.98 2.65 -6.62
N ALA A 120 15.40 2.72 -7.89
CA ALA A 120 14.45 2.59 -8.98
C ALA A 120 13.73 1.24 -8.83
N MET A 121 12.44 1.20 -9.18
CA MET A 121 11.60 -0.01 -9.05
C MET A 121 12.31 -1.28 -9.55
N ALA A 122 12.95 -1.19 -10.72
CA ALA A 122 13.69 -2.30 -11.32
C ALA A 122 14.86 -2.80 -10.43
N ASP A 123 15.63 -1.88 -9.83
CA ASP A 123 16.77 -2.23 -8.99
C ASP A 123 16.32 -2.77 -7.63
N GLY A 124 15.22 -2.24 -7.09
CA GLY A 124 14.63 -2.76 -5.86
C GLY A 124 14.06 -4.17 -6.03
N LEU A 125 13.39 -4.45 -7.16
CA LEU A 125 12.91 -5.80 -7.49
C LEU A 125 14.07 -6.80 -7.64
N LEU A 126 15.18 -6.39 -8.25
CA LEU A 126 16.40 -7.21 -8.34
C LEU A 126 17.00 -7.48 -6.96
N TYR A 127 17.04 -6.49 -6.07
CA TYR A 127 17.50 -6.65 -4.69
C TYR A 127 16.64 -7.67 -3.94
N ILE A 128 15.31 -7.53 -3.98
CA ILE A 128 14.35 -8.42 -3.31
C ILE A 128 14.51 -9.86 -3.82
N SER A 129 14.60 -10.02 -5.14
CA SER A 129 14.86 -11.32 -5.78
C SER A 129 16.13 -11.98 -5.20
N ARG A 130 17.24 -11.23 -5.13
CA ARG A 130 18.52 -11.74 -4.63
C ARG A 130 18.49 -12.05 -3.13
N ALA A 131 17.84 -11.22 -2.32
CA ALA A 131 17.69 -11.45 -0.88
C ALA A 131 16.92 -12.76 -0.61
N LYS A 132 15.82 -12.99 -1.33
CA LYS A 132 15.06 -14.25 -1.25
C LYS A 132 15.84 -15.46 -1.77
N ALA A 133 16.64 -15.31 -2.85
CA ALA A 133 17.48 -16.40 -3.38
C ALA A 133 18.66 -16.78 -2.45
N GLY A 134 19.16 -15.83 -1.66
CA GLY A 134 20.22 -16.05 -0.66
C GLY A 134 19.73 -16.76 0.61
N ALA A 135 18.45 -16.67 0.92
CA ALA A 135 17.80 -17.40 2.01
C ALA A 135 17.50 -18.86 1.61
N LYS A 136 18.51 -19.63 1.18
CA LYS A 136 18.37 -21.09 1.13
C LYS A 136 18.32 -21.63 2.57
N PRO A 137 17.45 -22.60 2.89
CA PRO A 137 17.53 -23.27 4.17
C PRO A 137 18.89 -23.95 4.27
N VAL A 138 19.60 -23.72 5.38
CA VAL A 138 20.77 -24.52 5.72
C VAL A 138 20.30 -25.97 5.74
N SER A 139 20.77 -26.76 4.77
CA SER A 139 20.67 -28.21 4.80
C SER A 139 21.30 -28.67 6.12
N MET A 140 20.48 -29.07 7.09
CA MET A 140 20.97 -29.89 8.20
C MET A 140 21.37 -31.24 7.60
N ALA A 141 22.64 -31.34 7.21
CA ALA A 141 23.27 -32.60 6.94
C ALA A 141 23.28 -33.39 8.26
N ALA A 142 22.43 -34.40 8.34
CA ALA A 142 22.51 -35.42 9.37
C ALA A 142 23.79 -36.24 9.14
N HIS A 143 24.67 -36.22 10.13
CA HIS A 143 25.74 -37.21 10.33
C HIS A 143 25.57 -37.81 11.72
#